data_AF-A0A484X4B9-F1
#
_entry.id   AF-A0A484X4B9-F1
#
_cell.length_a   1.000
_cell.length_b   1.000
_cell.length_c   1.000
_cell.angle_alpha   90.00
_cell.angle_beta   90.00
_cell.angle_gamma   90.00
#
_symmetry.space_group_name_H-M   'P 1'
#
loop_
_entity.id
_entity.type
_entity.pdbx_description
1 polymer ?
#
loop_
_entity_poly.entity_id
_entity_poly.type
_entity_poly.pdbx_seq_one_letter_code
_entity_poly.pdbx_strand_id
1 'polypeptide(L)'
;MIINAAECEPYITADDRLMQDCAAQVVEGIRILAHILQPREILIGIEDNKPQAISMLRAVLADSHDISLRVIPTKYPSGGAKQLTYILTGKQVPHGGRSSDIGVLMQNVGTAYAVKRAVIDGEPITERVVTLTGEAIARPGNVWARLGTPVRHLLNDAGFCPSADQMVIMGGPLMGFTLPWLDVPVVKITNCLLAPSANELGEPQEEQSCIRCSACADACPADLLPQQLYWFSKGQQHDKATTHNIADCIECGACAWVCPSNIPLVQYFRPGKS
;
A
#
# COMPACT_ATOMS: atom_id res chain seq x y z
N MET A 1 -19.45 0.64 -3.66
CA MET A 1 -18.14 1.28 -3.83
C MET A 1 -17.44 1.26 -2.49
N ILE A 2 -16.16 0.90 -2.48
CA ILE A 2 -15.33 0.89 -1.27
C ILE A 2 -14.25 1.95 -1.44
N ILE A 3 -14.06 2.76 -0.41
CA ILE A 3 -12.95 3.69 -0.26
C ILE A 3 -11.94 3.05 0.67
N ASN A 4 -10.76 2.74 0.12
CA ASN A 4 -9.63 2.20 0.84
C ASN A 4 -8.91 3.32 1.59
N ALA A 5 -9.14 3.38 2.90
CA ALA A 5 -8.48 4.24 3.87
C ALA A 5 -7.53 3.44 4.78
N ALA A 6 -7.21 2.19 4.40
CA ALA A 6 -6.23 1.37 5.11
C ALA A 6 -4.82 1.70 4.57
N GLU A 7 -3.95 2.13 5.48
CA GLU A 7 -2.56 2.45 5.23
C GLU A 7 -1.75 1.56 6.17
N CYS A 8 -1.54 0.33 5.73
CA CYS A 8 -1.04 -0.79 6.53
C CYS A 8 0.46 -1.05 6.36
N GLU A 9 1.12 -0.34 5.45
CA GLU A 9 2.57 -0.40 5.29
C GLU A 9 3.25 0.33 6.45
N PRO A 10 4.25 -0.28 7.12
CA PRO A 10 4.97 0.40 8.19
C PRO A 10 5.57 1.72 7.72
N TYR A 11 5.65 2.68 8.64
CA TYR A 11 6.13 4.06 8.45
C TYR A 11 5.27 4.98 7.58
N ILE A 12 4.39 4.48 6.70
CA ILE A 12 3.61 5.35 5.82
C ILE A 12 2.45 5.98 6.59
N THR A 13 2.32 7.30 6.52
CA THR A 13 1.25 8.09 7.17
C THR A 13 0.60 9.12 6.23
N ALA A 14 0.83 9.00 4.92
CA ALA A 14 0.43 10.01 3.95
C ALA A 14 -1.09 10.08 3.81
N ASP A 15 -1.74 8.93 3.69
CA ASP A 15 -3.19 8.84 3.59
C ASP A 15 -3.85 9.13 4.95
N ASP A 16 -3.25 8.68 6.07
CA ASP A 16 -3.71 9.06 7.41
C ASP A 16 -3.71 10.58 7.59
N ARG A 17 -2.60 11.26 7.29
CA ARG A 17 -2.51 12.72 7.41
C ARG A 17 -3.48 13.43 6.49
N LEU A 18 -3.65 12.95 5.26
CA LEU A 18 -4.64 13.49 4.31
C LEU A 18 -6.06 13.40 4.89
N MET A 19 -6.43 12.29 5.51
CA MET A 19 -7.74 12.13 6.12
C MET A 19 -7.93 13.02 7.35
N GLN A 20 -6.89 13.28 8.13
CA GLN A 20 -6.96 14.20 9.27
C GLN A 20 -7.17 15.65 8.82
N ASP A 21 -6.39 16.12 7.85
CA ASP A 21 -6.40 17.52 7.44
C ASP A 21 -7.50 17.86 6.42
N CYS A 22 -7.89 16.88 5.60
CA CYS A 22 -8.75 17.08 4.43
C CYS A 22 -9.98 16.15 4.40
N ALA A 23 -10.48 15.70 5.55
CA ALA A 23 -11.64 14.80 5.65
C ALA A 23 -12.85 15.28 4.83
N ALA A 24 -13.19 16.57 4.93
CA ALA A 24 -14.35 17.14 4.22
C ALA A 24 -14.19 17.06 2.69
N GLN A 25 -13.00 17.38 2.20
CA GLN A 25 -12.66 17.33 0.78
C GLN A 25 -12.63 15.89 0.26
N VAL A 26 -12.15 14.94 1.07
CA VAL A 26 -12.21 13.50 0.76
C VAL A 26 -13.68 13.07 0.61
N VAL A 27 -14.53 13.38 1.59
CA VAL A 27 -15.97 13.02 1.56
C VAL A 27 -16.68 13.65 0.36
N GLU A 28 -16.37 14.90 0.01
CA GLU A 28 -16.95 15.55 -1.17
C GLU A 28 -16.52 14.85 -2.47
N GLY A 29 -15.26 14.44 -2.57
CA GLY A 29 -14.77 13.61 -3.66
C GLY A 29 -15.49 12.26 -3.78
N ILE A 30 -15.78 11.63 -2.65
CA ILE A 30 -16.57 10.39 -2.59
C ILE A 30 -17.99 10.63 -3.11
N ARG A 31 -18.64 11.75 -2.75
CA ARG A 31 -19.98 12.09 -3.22
C ARG A 31 -20.03 12.36 -4.72
N ILE A 32 -19.00 13.00 -5.28
CA ILE A 32 -18.87 13.19 -6.73
C ILE A 32 -18.77 11.83 -7.43
N LEU A 33 -17.90 10.94 -6.94
CA LEU A 33 -17.80 9.58 -7.45
C LEU A 33 -19.12 8.82 -7.33
N ALA A 34 -19.84 8.98 -6.21
CA ALA A 34 -21.14 8.37 -6.00
C ALA A 34 -22.19 8.88 -7.00
N HIS A 35 -22.20 10.18 -7.29
CA HIS A 35 -23.10 10.76 -8.28
C HIS A 35 -22.84 10.19 -9.69
N ILE A 36 -21.58 10.00 -10.07
CA ILE A 36 -21.22 9.45 -11.39
C ILE A 36 -21.53 7.96 -11.49
N LEU A 37 -21.20 7.19 -10.44
CA LEU A 37 -21.20 5.73 -10.48
C LEU A 37 -22.51 5.11 -9.97
N GLN A 38 -23.34 5.89 -9.27
CA GLN A 38 -24.59 5.45 -8.66
C GLN A 38 -24.46 4.13 -7.88
N PRO A 39 -23.48 3.99 -6.96
CA PRO A 39 -23.28 2.75 -6.24
C PRO A 39 -24.43 2.49 -5.27
N ARG A 40 -24.82 1.22 -5.11
CA ARG A 40 -25.86 0.82 -4.14
C ARG A 40 -25.47 1.10 -2.68
N GLU A 41 -24.18 1.03 -2.39
CA GLU A 41 -23.63 1.20 -1.04
C GLU A 41 -22.23 1.81 -1.14
N ILE A 42 -21.89 2.69 -0.19
CA ILE A 42 -20.58 3.32 -0.09
C ILE A 42 -19.98 3.02 1.28
N LEU A 43 -18.82 2.38 1.28
CA LEU A 43 -18.10 1.99 2.49
C LEU A 43 -16.73 2.66 2.52
N ILE A 44 -16.34 3.28 3.62
CA ILE A 44 -14.95 3.69 3.88
C ILE A 44 -14.35 2.69 4.87
N GLY A 45 -13.32 1.95 4.46
CA GLY A 45 -12.60 1.02 5.33
C GLY A 45 -11.33 1.64 5.88
N ILE A 46 -11.28 1.89 7.19
CA ILE A 46 -10.14 2.53 7.89
C ILE A 46 -9.67 1.65 9.05
N GLU A 47 -8.37 1.59 9.29
CA GLU A 47 -7.80 0.79 10.39
C GLU A 47 -7.98 1.45 11.76
N ASP A 48 -8.16 0.63 12.80
CA ASP A 48 -8.37 1.08 14.18
C ASP A 48 -7.20 1.86 14.80
N ASN A 49 -6.00 1.73 14.24
CA ASN A 49 -4.81 2.47 14.66
C ASN A 49 -4.77 3.93 14.18
N LYS A 50 -5.82 4.45 13.52
CA LYS A 50 -5.91 5.84 13.00
C LYS A 50 -6.99 6.67 13.71
N PRO A 51 -6.94 6.85 15.05
CA PRO A 51 -8.05 7.42 15.81
C PRO A 51 -8.38 8.86 15.42
N GLN A 52 -7.38 9.68 15.06
CA GLN A 52 -7.60 11.07 14.63
C GLN A 52 -8.31 11.13 13.29
N ALA A 53 -7.87 10.37 12.29
CA ALA A 53 -8.55 10.30 10.99
C ALA A 53 -9.98 9.75 11.12
N ILE A 54 -10.19 8.72 11.95
CA ILE A 54 -11.52 8.21 12.28
C ILE A 54 -12.40 9.32 12.88
N SER A 55 -11.87 10.09 13.82
CA SER A 55 -12.60 11.18 14.46
C SER A 55 -13.00 12.26 13.46
N MET A 56 -12.08 12.69 12.60
CA MET A 56 -12.34 13.70 11.56
C MET A 56 -13.37 13.23 10.54
N LEU A 57 -13.25 11.99 10.05
CA LEU A 57 -14.23 11.42 9.11
C LEU A 57 -15.61 11.27 9.77
N ARG A 58 -15.69 10.83 11.03
CA ARG A 58 -16.97 10.74 11.76
C ARG A 58 -17.62 12.11 11.93
N ALA A 59 -16.85 13.15 12.23
CA ALA A 59 -17.37 14.50 12.38
C ALA A 59 -17.98 15.02 11.07
N VAL A 60 -17.30 14.80 9.94
CA VAL A 60 -17.80 15.19 8.61
C VAL A 60 -19.04 14.38 8.19
N LEU A 61 -19.12 13.11 8.62
CA LEU A 61 -20.22 12.21 8.28
C LEU A 61 -21.37 12.22 9.29
N ALA A 62 -21.34 13.06 10.33
CA ALA A 62 -22.29 12.99 11.46
C ALA A 62 -23.77 13.03 11.04
N ASP A 63 -24.10 13.84 10.03
CA ASP A 63 -25.47 13.99 9.50
C ASP A 63 -25.70 13.22 8.18
N SER A 64 -24.69 12.45 7.74
CA SER A 64 -24.67 11.77 6.45
C SER A 64 -25.05 10.30 6.60
N HIS A 65 -26.02 9.84 5.82
CA HIS A 65 -26.48 8.44 5.83
C HIS A 65 -26.14 7.69 4.52
N ASP A 66 -25.53 8.38 3.56
CA ASP A 66 -25.13 7.88 2.24
C ASP A 66 -23.79 7.11 2.28
N ILE A 67 -22.93 7.38 3.25
CA ILE A 67 -21.59 6.80 3.37
C ILE A 67 -21.41 6.18 4.75
N SER A 68 -21.03 4.90 4.78
CA SER A 68 -20.75 4.18 6.03
C SER A 68 -19.24 4.06 6.29
N LEU A 69 -18.78 4.60 7.42
CA LEU A 69 -17.42 4.40 7.90
C LEU A 69 -17.31 3.08 8.68
N ARG A 70 -16.39 2.21 8.27
CA ARG A 70 -16.11 0.91 8.89
C ARG A 70 -14.68 0.89 9.40
N VAL A 71 -14.56 0.77 10.72
CA VAL A 71 -13.26 0.58 11.39
C VAL A 71 -12.92 -0.91 11.36
N ILE A 72 -11.72 -1.23 10.88
CA ILE A 72 -11.23 -2.61 10.74
C ILE A 72 -9.97 -2.84 11.60
N PRO A 73 -9.68 -4.09 12.00
CA PRO A 73 -8.48 -4.40 12.77
C PRO A 73 -7.20 -4.09 11.98
N THR A 74 -6.20 -3.50 12.65
CA THR A 74 -4.86 -3.31 12.09
C THR A 74 -4.13 -4.65 11.95
N LYS A 75 -4.26 -5.30 10.79
CA LYS A 75 -3.57 -6.57 10.48
C LYS A 75 -3.09 -6.56 9.04
N TYR A 76 -1.77 -6.58 8.82
CA TYR A 76 -1.23 -6.63 7.46
C TYR A 76 -1.52 -7.97 6.75
N PRO A 77 -1.90 -7.98 5.46
CA PRO A 77 -2.26 -6.85 4.60
C PRO A 77 -3.79 -6.64 4.49
N SER A 78 -4.35 -5.94 5.47
CA SER A 78 -5.76 -5.48 5.53
C SER A 78 -6.13 -4.54 4.37
N GLY A 79 -5.18 -3.72 3.91
CA GLY A 79 -5.37 -2.77 2.82
C GLY A 79 -5.37 -3.38 1.41
N GLY A 80 -5.13 -4.69 1.28
CA GLY A 80 -5.23 -5.40 0.00
C GLY A 80 -6.68 -5.42 -0.51
N ALA A 81 -6.89 -5.17 -1.81
CA ALA A 81 -8.24 -5.00 -2.36
C ALA A 81 -9.16 -6.22 -2.14
N LYS A 82 -8.63 -7.45 -2.23
CA LYS A 82 -9.38 -8.69 -1.99
C LYS A 82 -9.73 -8.83 -0.49
N GLN A 83 -8.75 -8.60 0.39
CA GLN A 83 -8.88 -8.71 1.84
C GLN A 83 -9.87 -7.68 2.38
N LEU A 84 -9.71 -6.41 1.99
CA LEU A 84 -10.60 -5.33 2.41
C LEU A 84 -12.03 -5.56 1.93
N THR A 85 -12.20 -6.03 0.68
CA THR A 85 -13.54 -6.38 0.15
C THR A 85 -14.19 -7.47 0.99
N TYR A 86 -13.44 -8.52 1.34
CA TYR A 86 -13.96 -9.60 2.19
C TYR A 86 -14.33 -9.12 3.59
N ILE A 87 -13.46 -8.34 4.25
CA ILE A 87 -13.71 -7.78 5.59
C ILE A 87 -14.96 -6.91 5.61
N LEU A 88 -15.16 -6.08 4.58
CA LEU A 88 -16.26 -5.12 4.54
C LEU A 88 -17.58 -5.68 4.01
N THR A 89 -17.54 -6.67 3.13
CA THR A 89 -18.74 -7.15 2.40
C THR A 89 -19.03 -8.64 2.57
N GLY A 90 -18.09 -9.41 3.13
CA GLY A 90 -18.15 -10.88 3.17
C GLY A 90 -17.96 -11.57 1.81
N LYS A 91 -17.81 -10.81 0.72
CA LYS A 91 -17.65 -11.37 -0.63
C LYS A 91 -16.20 -11.70 -0.92
N GLN A 92 -15.96 -12.87 -1.51
CA GLN A 92 -14.66 -13.26 -2.01
C GLN A 92 -14.54 -12.90 -3.50
N VAL A 93 -13.38 -12.36 -3.88
CA VAL A 93 -13.04 -12.13 -5.28
C VAL A 93 -12.60 -13.47 -5.89
N PRO A 94 -13.18 -13.93 -7.01
CA PRO A 94 -12.81 -15.20 -7.61
C PRO A 94 -11.35 -15.23 -8.06
N HIS A 95 -10.81 -16.44 -8.20
CA HIS A 95 -9.46 -16.66 -8.71
C HIS A 95 -9.29 -16.02 -10.10
N GLY A 96 -8.18 -15.31 -10.32
CA GLY A 96 -7.94 -14.54 -11.57
C GLY A 96 -8.89 -13.36 -11.83
N GLY A 97 -9.90 -13.15 -10.97
CA GLY A 97 -10.87 -12.07 -11.08
C GLY A 97 -10.46 -10.79 -10.38
N ARG A 98 -11.13 -9.70 -10.72
CA ARG A 98 -11.01 -8.38 -10.11
C ARG A 98 -12.22 -8.09 -9.23
N SER A 99 -12.09 -7.15 -8.30
CA SER A 99 -13.23 -6.73 -7.46
C SER A 99 -14.40 -6.20 -8.31
N SER A 100 -14.13 -5.64 -9.49
CA SER A 100 -15.15 -5.23 -10.46
C SER A 100 -16.08 -6.37 -10.88
N ASP A 101 -15.57 -7.60 -10.92
CA ASP A 101 -16.31 -8.77 -11.41
C ASP A 101 -17.39 -9.20 -10.42
N ILE A 102 -17.24 -8.81 -9.14
CA ILE A 102 -18.26 -8.99 -8.08
C ILE A 102 -19.05 -7.70 -7.81
N GLY A 103 -18.95 -6.72 -8.70
CA GLY A 103 -19.63 -5.42 -8.59
C GLY A 103 -19.05 -4.49 -7.53
N VAL A 104 -17.80 -4.68 -7.13
CA VAL A 104 -17.11 -3.87 -6.13
C VAL A 104 -16.03 -3.01 -6.79
N LEU A 105 -16.29 -1.70 -6.85
CA LEU A 105 -15.27 -0.72 -7.20
C LEU A 105 -14.52 -0.27 -5.94
N MET A 106 -13.19 -0.36 -5.98
CA MET A 106 -12.28 0.08 -4.92
C MET A 106 -11.57 1.37 -5.35
N GLN A 107 -11.55 2.39 -4.48
CA GLN A 107 -10.84 3.65 -4.71
C GLN A 107 -10.02 4.05 -3.49
N ASN A 108 -8.83 4.60 -3.67
CA ASN A 108 -8.02 5.11 -2.57
C ASN A 108 -8.51 6.51 -2.11
N VAL A 109 -8.30 6.86 -0.85
CA VAL A 109 -8.68 8.18 -0.30
C VAL A 109 -8.02 9.36 -1.02
N GLY A 110 -6.75 9.24 -1.41
CA GLY A 110 -6.05 10.23 -2.21
C GLY A 110 -6.68 10.43 -3.59
N THR A 111 -7.22 9.36 -4.19
CA THR A 111 -7.99 9.47 -5.44
C THR A 111 -9.28 10.26 -5.22
N ALA A 112 -10.03 9.99 -4.16
CA ALA A 112 -11.25 10.73 -3.87
C ALA A 112 -10.95 12.23 -3.66
N TYR A 113 -9.92 12.56 -2.89
CA TYR A 113 -9.44 13.93 -2.72
C TYR A 113 -9.08 14.59 -4.06
N ALA A 114 -8.35 13.90 -4.93
CA ALA A 114 -7.99 14.41 -6.26
C ALA A 114 -9.22 14.63 -7.16
N VAL A 115 -10.24 13.77 -7.08
CA VAL A 115 -11.49 13.93 -7.83
C VAL A 115 -12.22 15.21 -7.42
N LYS A 116 -12.31 15.51 -6.11
CA LYS A 116 -12.86 16.78 -5.63
C LYS A 116 -12.13 17.95 -6.28
N ARG A 117 -10.80 17.99 -6.19
CA ARG A 117 -9.99 19.09 -6.75
C ARG A 117 -10.20 19.25 -8.26
N ALA A 118 -10.21 18.15 -9.00
CA ALA A 118 -10.40 18.20 -10.45
C ALA A 118 -11.78 18.73 -10.85
N VAL A 119 -12.84 18.31 -10.17
CA VAL A 119 -14.22 18.61 -10.57
C VAL A 119 -14.71 19.94 -10.01
N ILE A 120 -14.39 20.25 -8.75
CA ILE A 120 -14.87 21.46 -8.06
C ILE A 120 -13.90 22.62 -8.26
N ASP A 121 -12.59 22.36 -8.09
CA ASP A 121 -11.57 23.42 -8.10
C ASP A 121 -10.97 23.62 -9.50
N GLY A 122 -11.22 22.70 -10.44
CA GLY A 122 -10.63 22.74 -11.79
C GLY A 122 -9.14 22.39 -11.81
N GLU A 123 -8.64 21.76 -10.75
CA GLU A 123 -7.21 21.53 -10.55
C GLU A 123 -6.84 20.06 -10.85
N PRO A 124 -5.95 19.81 -11.83
CA PRO A 124 -5.44 18.46 -12.05
C PRO A 124 -4.52 18.04 -10.89
N ILE A 125 -4.27 16.73 -10.78
CA ILE A 125 -3.30 16.22 -9.82
C ILE A 125 -1.88 16.71 -10.19
N THR A 126 -1.41 17.72 -9.46
CA THR A 126 -0.09 18.34 -9.63
C THR A 126 0.84 18.01 -8.47
N GLU A 127 0.29 17.54 -7.37
CA GLU A 127 1.00 17.21 -6.13
C GLU A 127 0.28 16.11 -5.36
N ARG A 128 0.99 15.49 -4.41
CA ARG A 128 0.42 14.54 -3.46
C ARG A 128 1.13 14.62 -2.12
N VAL A 129 0.48 14.11 -1.07
CA VAL A 129 1.13 13.89 0.22
C VAL A 129 2.12 12.73 0.09
N VAL A 130 3.34 12.96 0.60
CA VAL A 130 4.44 11.98 0.64
C VAL A 130 4.98 11.93 2.07
N THR A 131 5.10 10.73 2.61
CA THR A 131 5.79 10.50 3.89
C THR A 131 7.29 10.47 3.66
N LEU A 132 8.07 11.28 4.38
CA LEU A 132 9.53 11.28 4.42
C LEU A 132 9.95 10.73 5.78
N THR A 133 10.69 9.62 5.80
CA THR A 133 10.98 8.90 7.06
C THR A 133 12.23 8.04 6.96
N GLY A 134 12.66 7.48 8.10
CA GLY A 134 13.88 6.69 8.28
C GLY A 134 14.97 7.45 9.04
N GLU A 135 15.90 6.73 9.65
CA GLU A 135 16.95 7.28 10.51
C GLU A 135 17.92 8.21 9.78
N ALA A 136 18.04 8.10 8.45
CA ALA A 136 18.85 9.01 7.65
C ALA A 136 18.15 10.37 7.41
N ILE A 137 16.93 10.58 7.91
CA ILE A 137 16.15 11.82 7.75
C ILE A 137 16.09 12.56 9.09
N ALA A 138 16.67 13.77 9.13
CA ALA A 138 16.69 14.58 10.35
C ALA A 138 15.30 15.12 10.75
N ARG A 139 14.43 15.37 9.77
CA ARG A 139 13.07 15.91 9.99
C ARG A 139 12.02 15.03 9.30
N PRO A 140 11.68 13.86 9.87
CA PRO A 140 10.64 13.00 9.31
C PRO A 140 9.28 13.70 9.38
N GLY A 141 8.41 13.41 8.42
CA GLY A 141 7.08 13.99 8.35
C GLY A 141 6.41 13.83 6.99
N ASN A 142 5.24 14.43 6.83
CA ASN A 142 4.49 14.41 5.59
C ASN A 142 4.63 15.76 4.87
N VAL A 143 4.87 15.73 3.57
CA VAL A 143 4.98 16.93 2.73
C VAL A 143 4.05 16.85 1.52
N TRP A 144 3.58 18.00 1.06
CA TRP A 144 2.98 18.12 -0.27
C TRP A 144 4.11 18.19 -1.31
N ALA A 145 4.26 17.12 -2.09
CA ALA A 145 5.27 17.05 -3.14
C ALA A 145 4.64 17.20 -4.52
N ARG A 146 5.17 18.12 -5.32
CA ARG A 146 4.79 18.25 -6.73
C ARG A 146 5.26 17.04 -7.53
N LEU A 147 4.40 16.54 -8.41
CA LEU A 147 4.76 15.51 -9.36
C LEU A 147 5.89 16.04 -10.29
N GLY A 148 6.90 15.22 -10.51
CA GLY A 148 8.11 15.61 -11.24
C GLY A 148 9.25 16.15 -10.36
N THR A 149 9.00 16.49 -9.10
CA THR A 149 10.05 16.93 -8.17
C THR A 149 11.10 15.82 -8.01
N PRO A 150 12.40 16.10 -8.16
CA PRO A 150 13.42 15.09 -7.91
C PRO A 150 13.36 14.59 -6.47
N VAL A 151 13.45 13.27 -6.26
CA VAL A 151 13.44 12.68 -4.91
C VAL A 151 14.51 13.30 -4.02
N ARG A 152 15.71 13.56 -4.56
CA ARG A 152 16.79 14.25 -3.84
C ARG A 152 16.38 15.59 -3.24
N HIS A 153 15.48 16.32 -3.88
CA HIS A 153 15.06 17.64 -3.42
C HIS A 153 14.27 17.50 -2.12
N LEU A 154 13.32 16.57 -2.08
CA LEU A 154 12.53 16.28 -0.88
C LEU A 154 13.40 15.75 0.26
N LEU A 155 14.33 14.84 -0.05
CA LEU A 155 15.24 14.29 0.95
C LEU A 155 16.13 15.38 1.55
N ASN A 156 16.72 16.23 0.71
CA ASN A 156 17.56 17.34 1.19
C ASN A 156 16.75 18.32 2.06
N ASP A 157 15.51 18.63 1.67
CA ASP A 157 14.60 19.48 2.44
C ASP A 157 14.28 18.89 3.82
N ALA A 158 14.15 17.56 3.91
CA ALA A 158 13.96 16.83 5.16
C ALA A 158 15.26 16.63 5.97
N GLY A 159 16.41 17.15 5.49
CA GLY A 159 17.69 17.02 6.16
C GLY A 159 18.29 15.62 6.05
N PHE A 160 18.31 15.07 4.84
CA PHE A 160 18.89 13.77 4.55
C PHE A 160 20.40 13.72 4.80
N CYS A 161 20.82 12.79 5.66
CA CYS A 161 22.19 12.54 6.07
C CYS A 161 22.59 11.11 5.67
N PRO A 162 23.00 10.88 4.42
CA PRO A 162 23.29 9.54 3.92
C PRO A 162 24.55 8.94 4.56
N SER A 163 24.46 7.66 4.87
CA SER A 163 25.63 6.78 5.05
C SER A 163 26.30 6.44 3.71
N ALA A 164 27.47 5.79 3.74
CA ALA A 164 28.23 5.44 2.52
C ALA A 164 27.42 4.54 1.56
N ASP A 165 26.65 3.61 2.10
CA ASP A 165 25.83 2.65 1.34
C ASP A 165 24.32 2.98 1.46
N GLN A 166 23.99 4.26 1.62
CA GLN A 166 22.61 4.69 1.87
C GLN A 166 21.69 4.33 0.71
N MET A 167 20.71 3.47 1.01
CA MET A 167 19.60 3.19 0.11
C MET A 167 18.38 4.07 0.43
N VAL A 168 17.56 4.33 -0.59
CA VAL A 168 16.26 4.99 -0.44
C VAL A 168 15.20 4.12 -1.09
N ILE A 169 14.13 3.86 -0.35
CA ILE A 169 13.00 3.03 -0.76
C ILE A 169 11.83 3.94 -1.09
N MET A 170 11.26 3.79 -2.29
CA MET A 170 9.98 4.39 -2.63
C MET A 170 8.87 3.43 -2.24
N GLY A 171 8.02 3.84 -1.29
CA GLY A 171 7.00 3.00 -0.65
C GLY A 171 7.38 2.59 0.78
N GLY A 172 6.71 1.56 1.29
CA GLY A 172 6.99 0.99 2.61
C GLY A 172 8.08 -0.09 2.56
N PRO A 173 8.51 -0.62 3.71
CA PRO A 173 9.55 -1.64 3.76
C PRO A 173 9.14 -2.98 3.14
N LEU A 174 7.83 -3.26 2.98
CA LEU A 174 7.36 -4.56 2.48
C LEU A 174 7.13 -4.58 0.96
N MET A 175 6.38 -3.62 0.41
CA MET A 175 6.11 -3.54 -1.04
C MET A 175 6.91 -2.46 -1.77
N GLY A 176 7.66 -1.62 -1.05
CA GLY A 176 8.49 -0.59 -1.67
C GLY A 176 9.63 -1.16 -2.51
N PHE A 177 10.24 -0.30 -3.30
CA PHE A 177 11.41 -0.66 -4.11
C PHE A 177 12.54 0.35 -3.91
N THR A 178 13.76 -0.17 -3.91
CA THR A 178 14.96 0.65 -3.82
C THR A 178 15.12 1.50 -5.08
N LEU A 179 15.35 2.78 -4.89
CA LEU A 179 15.63 3.71 -5.97
C LEU A 179 17.06 3.53 -6.47
N PRO A 180 17.25 3.38 -7.79
CA PRO A 180 18.59 3.25 -8.36
C PRO A 180 19.36 4.59 -8.40
N TRP A 181 18.64 5.71 -8.38
CA TRP A 181 19.19 7.07 -8.27
C TRP A 181 18.18 8.01 -7.60
N LEU A 182 18.67 9.08 -6.97
CA LEU A 182 17.82 10.05 -6.27
C LEU A 182 17.29 11.18 -7.18
N ASP A 183 17.76 11.24 -8.43
CA ASP A 183 17.25 12.17 -9.46
C ASP A 183 15.96 11.68 -10.13
N VAL A 184 15.41 10.54 -9.71
CA VAL A 184 14.09 10.10 -10.19
C VAL A 184 13.01 11.12 -9.79
N PRO A 185 11.98 11.31 -10.62
CA PRO A 185 10.87 12.16 -10.27
C PRO A 185 9.95 11.49 -9.24
N VAL A 186 9.38 12.30 -8.36
CA VAL A 186 8.16 11.97 -7.61
C VAL A 186 7.03 11.75 -8.62
N VAL A 187 6.33 10.64 -8.50
CA VAL A 187 5.23 10.26 -9.39
C VAL A 187 3.96 9.99 -8.60
N LYS A 188 2.85 9.76 -9.30
CA LYS A 188 1.53 9.53 -8.67
C LYS A 188 1.50 8.37 -7.67
N ILE A 189 2.45 7.43 -7.73
CA ILE A 189 2.54 6.29 -6.81
C ILE A 189 3.49 6.53 -5.62
N THR A 190 4.22 7.65 -5.59
CA THR A 190 5.17 7.96 -4.52
C THR A 190 4.44 8.41 -3.26
N ASN A 191 4.00 7.49 -2.40
CA ASN A 191 3.36 7.79 -1.12
C ASN A 191 4.34 7.90 0.06
N CYS A 192 5.52 7.29 -0.06
CA CYS A 192 6.56 7.28 0.95
C CYS A 192 7.95 7.29 0.30
N LEU A 193 8.88 7.99 0.93
CA LEU A 193 10.32 7.90 0.73
C LEU A 193 10.95 7.54 2.07
N LEU A 194 11.34 6.28 2.19
CA LEU A 194 12.00 5.72 3.36
C LEU A 194 13.50 5.69 3.10
N ALA A 195 14.27 6.38 3.95
CA ALA A 195 15.73 6.35 3.92
C ALA A 195 16.24 5.72 5.23
N PRO A 196 16.26 4.39 5.31
CA PRO A 196 16.51 3.71 6.56
C PRO A 196 18.00 3.62 6.85
N SER A 197 18.40 3.48 8.12
CA SER A 197 19.76 3.07 8.43
C SER A 197 20.00 1.58 8.19
N ALA A 198 21.26 1.16 8.21
CA ALA A 198 21.62 -0.26 8.22
C ALA A 198 21.03 -1.02 9.43
N ASN A 199 20.76 -0.31 10.54
CA ASN A 199 20.16 -0.92 11.73
C ASN A 199 18.62 -1.07 11.60
N GLU A 200 17.94 -0.13 10.92
CA GLU A 200 16.47 -0.17 10.75
C GLU A 200 15.98 -1.31 9.86
N LEU A 201 16.75 -1.67 8.83
CA LEU A 201 16.42 -2.80 7.96
C LEU A 201 16.97 -4.15 8.48
N GLY A 202 17.79 -4.11 9.54
CA GLY A 202 18.60 -5.24 9.98
C GLY A 202 19.79 -5.51 9.05
N GLU A 203 20.77 -6.25 9.55
CA GLU A 203 21.87 -6.70 8.69
C GLU A 203 21.32 -7.58 7.55
N PRO A 204 21.82 -7.43 6.31
CA PRO A 204 21.46 -8.32 5.21
C PRO A 204 21.78 -9.76 5.61
N GLN A 205 20.75 -10.52 5.96
CA GLN A 205 20.94 -11.91 6.32
C GLN A 205 21.10 -12.72 5.04
N GLU A 206 22.16 -13.53 4.97
CA GLU A 206 22.38 -14.41 3.82
C GLU A 206 21.18 -15.36 3.65
N GLU A 207 20.71 -15.50 2.41
CA GLU A 207 19.68 -16.50 2.07
C GLU A 207 20.18 -17.89 2.48
N GLN A 208 19.47 -18.51 3.42
CA GLN A 208 19.72 -19.87 3.86
C GLN A 208 18.79 -20.85 3.12
N SER A 209 19.12 -22.14 3.20
CA SER A 209 18.26 -23.18 2.64
C SER A 209 16.90 -23.21 3.33
N CYS A 210 15.84 -23.43 2.54
CA CYS A 210 14.48 -23.57 3.05
C CYS A 210 14.36 -24.78 3.99
N ILE A 211 13.97 -24.53 5.25
CA ILE A 211 13.77 -25.58 6.27
C ILE A 211 12.37 -26.20 6.28
N ARG A 212 11.49 -25.79 5.35
CA ARG A 212 10.11 -26.30 5.20
C ARG A 212 9.25 -26.16 6.47
N CYS A 213 9.37 -25.03 7.18
CA CYS A 213 8.62 -24.75 8.40
C CYS A 213 7.15 -24.34 8.19
N SER A 214 6.68 -24.19 6.94
CA SER A 214 5.33 -23.75 6.57
C SER A 214 4.90 -22.33 6.97
N ALA A 215 5.73 -21.58 7.73
CA ALA A 215 5.42 -20.20 8.14
C ALA A 215 5.01 -19.28 6.97
N CYS A 216 5.64 -19.45 5.81
CA CYS A 216 5.32 -18.66 4.61
C CYS A 216 3.91 -18.94 4.05
N ALA A 217 3.40 -20.17 4.20
CA ALA A 217 2.05 -20.54 3.78
C ALA A 217 1.02 -19.98 4.77
N ASP A 218 1.28 -20.12 6.08
CA ASP A 218 0.41 -19.59 7.13
C ASP A 218 0.26 -18.07 7.08
N ALA A 219 1.31 -17.37 6.66
CA ALA A 219 1.30 -15.91 6.50
C ALA A 219 0.74 -15.43 5.15
N CYS A 220 0.47 -16.32 4.19
CA CYS A 220 0.07 -15.92 2.85
C CYS A 220 -1.40 -15.44 2.83
N PRO A 221 -1.67 -14.16 2.53
CA PRO A 221 -3.04 -13.62 2.54
C PRO A 221 -3.87 -14.03 1.31
N ALA A 222 -3.24 -14.70 0.35
CA ALA A 222 -3.85 -15.20 -0.88
C ALA A 222 -4.02 -16.73 -0.86
N ASP A 223 -3.80 -17.36 0.30
CA ASP A 223 -3.89 -18.82 0.49
C ASP A 223 -3.08 -19.63 -0.54
N LEU A 224 -1.94 -19.07 -0.98
CA LEU A 224 -0.99 -19.78 -1.84
C LEU A 224 -0.04 -20.65 -1.03
N LEU A 225 0.79 -21.43 -1.73
CA LEU A 225 1.87 -22.22 -1.14
C LEU A 225 3.24 -21.64 -1.56
N PRO A 226 3.73 -20.55 -0.93
CA PRO A 226 4.97 -19.88 -1.35
C PRO A 226 6.18 -20.81 -1.35
N GLN A 227 6.24 -21.76 -0.43
CA GLN A 227 7.28 -22.78 -0.40
C GLN A 227 7.36 -23.59 -1.71
N GLN A 228 6.22 -24.02 -2.27
CA GLN A 228 6.19 -24.78 -3.53
C GLN A 228 6.51 -23.87 -4.72
N LEU A 229 5.91 -22.68 -4.74
CA LEU A 229 6.18 -21.67 -5.77
C LEU A 229 7.66 -21.30 -5.82
N TYR A 230 8.35 -21.24 -4.69
CA TYR A 230 9.78 -20.97 -4.62
C TYR A 230 10.59 -22.08 -5.31
N TRP A 231 10.30 -23.34 -5.01
CA TRP A 231 11.01 -24.46 -5.64
C TRP A 231 10.75 -24.52 -7.15
N PHE A 232 9.51 -24.26 -7.59
CA PHE A 232 9.21 -24.20 -9.02
C PHE A 232 9.91 -23.03 -9.71
N SER A 233 9.90 -21.85 -9.09
CA SER A 233 10.54 -20.65 -9.66
C SER A 233 12.06 -20.77 -9.69
N LYS A 234 12.68 -21.24 -8.60
CA LYS A 234 14.12 -21.50 -8.51
C LYS A 234 14.57 -22.57 -9.49
N GLY A 235 13.74 -23.58 -9.72
CA GLY A 235 13.97 -24.64 -10.70
C GLY A 235 13.57 -24.31 -12.14
N GLN A 236 13.15 -23.06 -12.43
CA GLN A 236 12.66 -22.62 -13.75
C GLN A 236 11.49 -23.47 -14.30
N GLN A 237 10.68 -24.06 -13.41
CA GLN A 237 9.52 -24.89 -13.74
C GLN A 237 8.26 -24.01 -13.82
N HIS A 238 8.23 -23.11 -14.80
CA HIS A 238 7.18 -22.11 -14.97
C HIS A 238 5.77 -22.72 -15.07
N ASP A 239 5.61 -23.81 -15.84
CA ASP A 239 4.32 -24.50 -15.98
C ASP A 239 3.73 -24.93 -14.64
N LYS A 240 4.57 -25.44 -13.74
CA LYS A 240 4.14 -25.86 -12.40
C LYS A 240 3.78 -24.67 -11.53
N ALA A 241 4.56 -23.58 -11.60
CA ALA A 241 4.24 -22.34 -10.90
C ALA A 241 2.88 -21.77 -11.35
N THR A 242 2.60 -21.78 -12.66
CA THR A 242 1.30 -21.39 -13.23
C THR A 242 0.18 -22.29 -12.72
N THR A 243 0.40 -23.60 -12.70
CA THR A 243 -0.59 -24.58 -12.19
C THR A 243 -0.86 -24.39 -10.69
N HIS A 244 0.08 -23.79 -9.96
CA HIS A 244 -0.05 -23.43 -8.55
C HIS A 244 -0.40 -21.96 -8.36
N ASN A 245 -1.05 -21.34 -9.35
CA ASN A 245 -1.67 -20.03 -9.23
C ASN A 245 -0.71 -18.90 -8.88
N ILE A 246 0.54 -18.94 -9.38
CA ILE A 246 1.53 -17.87 -9.13
C ILE A 246 1.01 -16.47 -9.52
N ALA A 247 0.13 -16.39 -10.53
CA ALA A 247 -0.51 -15.16 -10.97
C ALA A 247 -1.35 -14.47 -9.88
N ASP A 248 -1.85 -15.24 -8.89
CA ASP A 248 -2.63 -14.72 -7.77
C ASP A 248 -1.76 -14.10 -6.66
N CYS A 249 -0.44 -14.27 -6.73
CA CYS A 249 0.47 -13.65 -5.77
C CYS A 249 0.37 -12.12 -5.87
N ILE A 250 0.04 -11.46 -4.77
CA ILE A 250 -0.07 -9.98 -4.73
C ILE A 250 1.24 -9.27 -4.38
N GLU A 251 2.37 -10.00 -4.32
CA GLU A 251 3.71 -9.45 -4.05
C GLU A 251 3.82 -8.67 -2.72
N CYS A 252 2.96 -8.99 -1.74
CA CYS A 252 2.89 -8.29 -0.46
C CYS A 252 4.08 -8.50 0.50
N GLY A 253 5.03 -9.38 0.19
CA GLY A 253 6.22 -9.59 1.04
C GLY A 253 6.01 -10.36 2.35
N ALA A 254 4.76 -10.57 2.81
CA ALA A 254 4.48 -11.23 4.10
C ALA A 254 5.18 -12.59 4.26
N CYS A 255 5.22 -13.38 3.19
CA CYS A 255 5.87 -14.70 3.20
C CYS A 255 7.40 -14.63 3.34
N ALA A 256 8.03 -13.60 2.78
CA ALA A 256 9.47 -13.37 2.89
C ALA A 256 9.82 -12.86 4.29
N TRP A 257 8.99 -11.98 4.84
CA TRP A 257 9.18 -11.42 6.19
C TRP A 257 9.18 -12.48 7.30
N VAL A 258 8.27 -13.45 7.25
CA VAL A 258 8.19 -14.52 8.26
C VAL A 258 9.16 -15.68 8.02
N CYS A 259 9.97 -15.63 6.95
CA CYS A 259 10.83 -16.75 6.57
C CYS A 259 12.08 -16.78 7.48
N PRO A 260 12.25 -17.81 8.34
CA PRO A 260 13.45 -17.90 9.18
C PRO A 260 14.74 -18.16 8.40
N SER A 261 14.62 -18.52 7.11
CA SER A 261 15.75 -18.73 6.19
C SER A 261 16.08 -17.48 5.36
N ASN A 262 15.40 -16.35 5.57
CA ASN A 262 15.60 -15.09 4.85
C ASN A 262 15.51 -15.22 3.32
N ILE A 263 14.64 -16.12 2.84
CA ILE A 263 14.46 -16.31 1.40
C ILE A 263 13.63 -15.15 0.85
N PRO A 264 14.12 -14.38 -0.15
CA PRO A 264 13.41 -13.26 -0.75
C PRO A 264 12.34 -13.76 -1.73
N LEU A 265 11.33 -14.48 -1.23
CA LEU A 265 10.33 -15.22 -2.02
C LEU A 265 9.69 -14.40 -3.14
N VAL A 266 9.36 -13.13 -2.88
CA VAL A 266 8.73 -12.24 -3.87
C VAL A 266 9.64 -11.99 -5.08
N GLN A 267 10.97 -11.90 -4.88
CA GLN A 267 11.92 -11.72 -5.99
C GLN A 267 11.92 -12.91 -6.93
N TYR A 268 11.74 -14.13 -6.40
CA TYR A 268 11.61 -15.35 -7.20
C TYR A 268 10.27 -15.44 -7.93
N PHE A 269 9.20 -14.82 -7.43
CA PHE A 269 7.88 -14.92 -8.04
C PHE A 269 7.66 -13.94 -9.17
N ARG A 270 8.29 -12.76 -9.14
CA ARG A 270 8.14 -11.71 -10.17
C ARG A 270 8.35 -12.23 -11.60
N PRO A 271 9.41 -13.00 -11.92
CA PRO A 271 9.59 -13.54 -13.27
C PRO A 271 8.49 -14.50 -13.70
N GLY A 272 7.89 -15.25 -12.78
CA GLY A 272 6.87 -16.25 -13.08
C GLY A 272 5.45 -15.70 -13.27
N LYS A 273 5.26 -14.38 -13.11
CA LYS A 273 3.97 -13.70 -13.34
C LYS A 273 3.86 -13.05 -14.73
N SER A 274 4.92 -13.12 -15.54
CA SER A 274 5.03 -12.49 -16.87
C SER A 274 4.67 -13.47 -17.99
#